data_AF-A0A2N9HUP5-F1
#
_entry.id   AF-A0A2N9HUP5-F1
#
_cell.length_a   1.000
_cell.length_b   1.000
_cell.length_c   1.000
_cell.angle_alpha   90.00
_cell.angle_beta   90.00
_cell.angle_gamma   90.00
#
_symmetry.space_group_name_H-M   'P 1'
#
loop_
_entity.id
_entity.type
_entity.pdbx_description
1 polymer ?
#
loop_
_entity_poly.entity_id
_entity_poly.type
_entity_poly.pdbx_seq_one_letter_code
_entity_poly.pdbx_strand_id
1 'polypeptide(L)'
;MVENDDDKTTSFFLDCNNLGAQFVHAVADDVTVADILEPIYVPDIVNSFFLMNGVLNYEGISKPLLAVQITELADGIFIGCTLNHCVVDGTSFWHFFNTWEKIAQLKAKANAEMGTNNVNISSLQAVLGHLWRSVIRSQRCSANKEIHYRVLVGMRQRVQPPLPDEYLGNAVLFGTVTTTAGNLLEHGLGWAAWQMNKVIASQTAEEEARRGFNVYGNDFGWGRPIAVRSGVGNKFDGKLTVFPGVEEGSMDFEACLSPETLQAMMDDAEFMEALAS
;
A
#
# COMPACT_ATOMS: atom_id res chain seq x y z
N MET A 1 -5.01 -27.46 3.56
CA MET A 1 -4.97 -28.60 4.51
C MET A 1 -3.80 -29.47 4.10
N VAL A 2 -2.92 -29.81 5.02
CA VAL A 2 -1.81 -30.73 4.78
C VAL A 2 -1.97 -31.86 5.78
N GLU A 3 -2.13 -33.08 5.26
CA GLU A 3 -2.10 -34.29 6.08
C GLU A 3 -0.63 -34.64 6.35
N ASN A 4 -0.31 -34.84 7.63
CA ASN A 4 1.03 -35.22 8.06
C ASN A 4 1.05 -36.74 8.25
N ASP A 5 1.66 -37.44 7.29
CA ASP A 5 1.67 -38.91 7.26
C ASP A 5 2.42 -39.53 8.45
N ASP A 6 3.41 -38.81 9.00
CA ASP A 6 4.29 -39.29 10.07
C ASP A 6 3.58 -39.42 11.43
N ASP A 7 2.61 -38.55 11.73
CA ASP A 7 1.90 -38.52 13.01
C ASP A 7 0.37 -38.55 12.88
N LYS A 8 -0.15 -38.69 11.65
CA LYS A 8 -1.58 -38.69 11.31
C LYS A 8 -2.33 -37.43 11.75
N THR A 9 -1.62 -36.32 11.92
CA THR A 9 -2.23 -35.03 12.21
C THR A 9 -2.58 -34.28 10.92
N THR A 10 -3.40 -33.25 11.06
CA THR A 10 -3.77 -32.37 9.95
C THR A 10 -3.39 -30.94 10.29
N SER A 11 -2.60 -30.32 9.42
CA SER A 11 -2.20 -28.92 9.51
C SER A 11 -3.06 -28.03 8.62
N PHE A 12 -3.40 -26.86 9.13
CA PHE A 12 -4.07 -25.80 8.39
C PHE A 12 -3.16 -24.57 8.32
N PHE A 13 -3.23 -23.87 7.20
CA PHE A 13 -2.52 -22.61 7.00
C PHE A 13 -3.53 -21.57 6.53
N LEU A 14 -3.32 -20.33 6.97
CA LEU A 14 -4.09 -19.19 6.51
C LEU A 14 -3.52 -18.72 5.17
N ASP A 15 -4.36 -18.72 4.15
CA ASP A 15 -4.02 -18.12 2.86
C ASP A 15 -4.32 -16.62 2.91
N CYS A 16 -3.27 -15.79 3.00
CA CYS A 16 -3.37 -14.33 3.04
C CYS A 16 -3.59 -13.74 1.64
N ASN A 17 -4.65 -14.19 0.97
CA ASN A 17 -4.97 -13.89 -0.44
C ASN A 17 -5.84 -12.63 -0.65
N ASN A 18 -6.06 -11.84 0.40
CA ASN A 18 -6.88 -10.62 0.36
C ASN A 18 -8.35 -10.83 -0.08
N LEU A 19 -8.93 -12.02 0.10
CA LEU A 19 -10.39 -12.22 -0.08
C LEU A 19 -11.23 -11.33 0.83
N GLY A 20 -10.62 -10.83 1.92
CA GLY A 20 -11.17 -9.76 2.75
C GLY A 20 -12.03 -10.24 3.90
N ALA A 21 -12.60 -9.27 4.60
CA ALA A 21 -13.58 -9.49 5.66
C ALA A 21 -14.98 -9.28 5.11
N GLN A 22 -15.96 -10.05 5.59
CA GLN A 22 -17.35 -9.79 5.26
C GLN A 22 -17.82 -8.53 5.99
N PHE A 23 -18.42 -7.58 5.26
CA PHE A 23 -18.93 -6.34 5.84
C PHE A 23 -20.36 -6.11 5.36
N VAL A 24 -21.30 -5.94 6.30
CA VAL A 24 -22.72 -5.73 6.00
C VAL A 24 -23.20 -4.47 6.71
N HIS A 25 -24.04 -3.70 6.03
CA HIS A 25 -24.84 -2.63 6.62
C HIS A 25 -26.31 -3.06 6.59
N ALA A 26 -27.00 -2.88 7.72
CA ALA A 26 -28.39 -3.25 7.92
C ALA A 26 -29.13 -2.11 8.64
N VAL A 27 -30.46 -2.12 8.54
CA VAL A 27 -31.34 -1.15 9.21
C VAL A 27 -32.43 -1.93 9.95
N ALA A 28 -32.66 -1.57 11.20
CA ALA A 28 -33.75 -2.03 12.05
C ALA A 28 -34.43 -0.79 12.64
N ASP A 29 -35.27 -0.16 11.82
CA ASP A 29 -35.94 1.11 12.09
C ASP A 29 -37.05 1.02 13.14
N ASP A 30 -37.45 -0.19 13.53
CA ASP A 30 -38.41 -0.49 14.58
C ASP A 30 -37.76 -0.94 15.90
N VAL A 31 -36.43 -1.04 15.97
CA VAL A 31 -35.69 -1.44 17.17
C VAL A 31 -34.94 -0.25 17.73
N THR A 32 -35.13 0.03 19.02
CA THR A 32 -34.38 1.05 19.76
C THR A 32 -33.22 0.45 20.54
N VAL A 33 -32.31 1.29 21.03
CA VAL A 33 -31.25 0.88 21.96
C VAL A 33 -31.84 0.34 23.27
N ALA A 34 -32.95 0.92 23.74
CA ALA A 34 -33.64 0.48 24.96
C ALA A 34 -34.17 -0.95 24.82
N ASP A 35 -34.71 -1.31 23.64
CA ASP A 35 -35.20 -2.66 23.36
C ASP A 35 -34.12 -3.74 23.49
N ILE A 36 -32.83 -3.37 23.39
CA ILE A 36 -31.69 -4.27 23.55
C ILE A 36 -31.18 -4.30 25.00
N LEU A 37 -31.13 -3.15 25.67
CA LEU A 37 -30.44 -2.99 26.96
C LEU A 37 -31.33 -3.16 28.20
N GLU A 38 -32.63 -2.85 28.09
CA GLU A 38 -33.56 -2.93 29.22
C GLU A 38 -34.01 -4.34 29.59
N PRO A 39 -34.18 -5.29 28.64
CA PRO A 39 -34.55 -6.66 28.98
C PRO A 39 -33.52 -7.37 29.86
N ILE A 40 -34.00 -8.23 30.76
CA ILE A 40 -33.15 -9.02 31.68
C ILE A 40 -32.31 -10.05 30.91
N TYR A 41 -32.86 -10.59 29.82
CA TYR A 41 -32.19 -11.56 28.95
C TYR A 41 -31.89 -10.91 27.60
N VAL A 42 -30.82 -11.35 26.94
CA VAL A 42 -30.46 -10.88 25.60
C VAL A 42 -31.61 -11.17 24.64
N PRO A 43 -32.22 -10.15 24.02
CA PRO A 43 -33.34 -10.35 23.10
C PRO A 43 -32.93 -11.16 21.86
N ASP A 44 -33.81 -12.03 21.37
CA ASP A 44 -33.51 -12.90 20.21
C ASP A 44 -33.13 -12.11 18.96
N ILE A 45 -33.66 -10.88 18.80
CA ILE A 45 -33.32 -9.99 17.70
C ILE A 45 -31.83 -9.66 17.64
N VAL A 46 -31.14 -9.66 18.78
CA VAL A 46 -29.69 -9.39 18.86
C VAL A 46 -28.91 -10.40 18.03
N ASN A 47 -29.35 -11.66 17.95
CA ASN A 47 -28.70 -12.66 17.09
C ASN A 47 -28.68 -12.21 15.62
N SER A 48 -29.73 -11.55 15.13
CA SER A 48 -29.78 -11.06 13.74
C SER A 48 -28.78 -9.94 13.44
N PHE A 49 -28.20 -9.33 14.47
CA PHE A 49 -27.18 -8.29 14.34
C PHE A 49 -25.76 -8.84 14.21
N PHE A 50 -25.59 -10.16 14.33
CA PHE A 50 -24.32 -10.86 14.10
C PHE A 50 -24.40 -11.72 12.83
N LEU A 51 -23.35 -11.63 12.02
CA LEU A 51 -23.17 -12.52 10.88
C LEU A 51 -22.59 -13.86 11.35
N MET A 52 -22.77 -14.89 10.52
CA MET A 52 -22.16 -16.22 10.70
C MET A 52 -22.61 -16.95 11.98
N ASN A 53 -23.82 -16.69 12.47
CA ASN A 53 -24.40 -17.49 13.54
C ASN A 53 -24.49 -18.97 13.15
N GLY A 54 -24.07 -19.85 14.06
CA GLY A 54 -24.08 -21.29 13.84
C GLY A 54 -22.97 -21.83 12.92
N VAL A 55 -22.10 -20.96 12.38
CA VAL A 55 -20.94 -21.40 11.60
C VAL A 55 -19.88 -21.97 12.54
N LEU A 56 -19.41 -23.18 12.23
CA LEU A 56 -18.40 -23.88 13.01
C LEU A 56 -16.99 -23.47 12.59
N ASN A 57 -16.02 -23.54 13.51
CA ASN A 57 -14.66 -23.08 13.26
C ASN A 57 -14.00 -23.72 12.02
N TYR A 58 -14.23 -25.02 11.77
CA TYR A 58 -13.65 -25.71 10.61
C TYR A 58 -14.23 -25.25 9.27
N GLU A 59 -15.40 -24.60 9.26
CA GLU A 59 -16.02 -24.06 8.05
C GLU A 59 -15.30 -22.80 7.54
N GLY A 60 -14.38 -22.23 8.34
CA GLY A 60 -13.48 -21.13 7.95
C GLY A 60 -12.56 -21.44 6.76
N ILE A 61 -12.56 -22.68 6.25
CA ILE A 61 -11.91 -23.04 4.97
C ILE A 61 -12.65 -22.51 3.75
N SER A 62 -13.94 -22.18 3.88
CA SER A 62 -14.81 -21.73 2.79
C SER A 62 -15.66 -20.52 3.15
N LYS A 63 -15.73 -20.17 4.43
CA LYS A 63 -16.43 -19.00 4.95
C LYS A 63 -15.42 -17.93 5.39
N PRO A 64 -15.81 -16.64 5.39
CA PRO A 64 -14.97 -15.57 5.93
C PRO A 64 -14.54 -15.85 7.37
N LEU A 65 -13.29 -15.50 7.71
CA LEU A 65 -12.75 -15.65 9.07
C LEU A 65 -13.07 -14.46 9.99
N LEU A 66 -13.50 -13.35 9.40
CA LEU A 66 -13.93 -12.12 10.06
C LEU A 66 -15.17 -11.59 9.32
N ALA A 67 -16.22 -11.28 10.08
CA ALA A 67 -17.39 -10.56 9.59
C ALA A 67 -17.76 -9.43 10.54
N VAL A 68 -18.16 -8.29 9.98
CA VAL A 68 -18.65 -7.12 10.71
C VAL A 68 -19.99 -6.70 10.13
N GLN A 69 -20.97 -6.47 10.99
CA GLN A 69 -22.25 -5.88 10.62
C GLN A 69 -22.47 -4.57 11.38
N ILE A 70 -22.81 -3.51 10.64
CA ILE A 70 -23.26 -2.25 11.21
C ILE A 70 -24.78 -2.21 11.03
N THR A 71 -25.53 -2.22 12.13
CA THR A 71 -26.99 -2.12 12.11
C THR A 71 -27.40 -0.76 12.63
N GLU A 72 -28.07 0.04 11.80
CA GLU A 72 -28.72 1.28 12.22
C GLU A 72 -30.03 0.94 12.92
N LEU A 73 -30.17 1.40 14.16
CA LEU A 73 -31.37 1.30 14.98
C LEU A 73 -32.17 2.60 14.87
N ALA A 74 -33.41 2.60 15.36
CA ALA A 74 -34.26 3.78 15.38
C ALA A 74 -33.60 5.02 16.03
N ASP A 75 -32.77 4.80 17.06
CA ASP A 75 -32.13 5.82 17.87
C ASP A 75 -30.64 5.55 18.15
N GLY A 76 -30.00 4.65 17.41
CA GLY A 76 -28.61 4.25 17.67
C GLY A 76 -27.95 3.39 16.58
N ILE A 77 -26.77 2.86 16.89
CA ILE A 77 -26.02 1.95 16.02
C ILE A 77 -25.56 0.75 16.84
N PHE A 78 -25.74 -0.45 16.29
CA PHE A 78 -25.18 -1.69 16.80
C PHE A 78 -24.06 -2.19 15.88
N ILE A 79 -22.91 -2.56 16.46
CA ILE A 79 -21.78 -3.13 15.73
C ILE A 79 -21.62 -4.60 16.12
N GLY A 80 -22.08 -5.50 15.25
CA GLY A 80 -21.88 -6.94 15.38
C GLY A 80 -20.56 -7.36 14.75
N CYS A 81 -19.81 -8.23 15.42
CA CYS A 81 -18.52 -8.71 14.91
C CYS A 81 -18.31 -10.17 15.28
N THR A 82 -17.97 -10.97 14.27
CA THR A 82 -17.79 -12.41 14.40
C THR A 82 -16.42 -12.78 13.83
N LEU A 83 -15.62 -13.49 14.64
CA LEU A 83 -14.29 -13.98 14.24
C LEU A 83 -14.17 -15.47 14.50
N ASN A 84 -13.46 -16.15 13.62
CA ASN A 84 -13.14 -17.55 13.78
C ASN A 84 -12.13 -17.75 14.93
N HIS A 85 -12.51 -18.54 15.93
CA HIS A 85 -11.72 -18.70 17.16
C HIS A 85 -10.42 -19.50 16.95
N CYS A 86 -10.27 -20.20 15.82
CA CYS A 86 -8.99 -20.81 15.44
C CYS A 86 -7.92 -19.78 15.05
N VAL A 87 -8.32 -18.53 14.76
CA VAL A 87 -7.42 -17.45 14.33
C VAL A 87 -7.17 -16.45 15.45
N VAL A 88 -8.16 -16.23 16.31
CA VAL A 88 -8.17 -15.12 17.27
C VAL A 88 -8.65 -15.60 18.64
N ASP A 89 -7.91 -15.24 19.69
CA ASP A 89 -8.36 -15.33 21.08
C ASP A 89 -8.97 -14.00 21.57
N GLY A 90 -9.53 -13.98 22.78
CA GLY A 90 -10.17 -12.78 23.32
C GLY A 90 -9.25 -11.55 23.41
N THR A 91 -7.95 -11.77 23.66
CA THR A 91 -6.95 -10.68 23.71
C THR A 91 -6.71 -10.11 22.32
N SER A 92 -6.50 -10.98 21.33
CA SER A 92 -6.27 -10.63 19.94
C SER A 92 -7.51 -9.98 19.32
N PHE A 93 -8.71 -10.38 19.75
CA PHE A 93 -9.98 -9.74 19.38
C PHE A 93 -10.02 -8.28 19.83
N TRP A 94 -9.79 -8.00 21.12
CA TRP A 94 -9.79 -6.63 21.62
C TRP A 94 -8.62 -5.81 21.05
N HIS A 95 -7.48 -6.45 20.79
CA HIS A 95 -6.38 -5.81 20.10
C HIS A 95 -6.77 -5.38 18.67
N PHE A 96 -7.47 -6.22 17.91
CA PHE A 96 -8.01 -5.86 16.60
C PHE A 96 -8.94 -4.65 16.70
N PHE A 97 -9.92 -4.66 17.61
CA PHE A 97 -10.87 -3.55 17.79
C PHE A 97 -10.19 -2.23 18.15
N ASN A 98 -9.30 -2.25 19.16
CA ASN A 98 -8.54 -1.07 19.56
C ASN A 98 -7.62 -0.57 18.44
N THR A 99 -7.10 -1.47 17.61
CA THR A 99 -6.27 -1.10 16.45
C THR A 99 -7.12 -0.47 15.36
N TRP A 100 -8.28 -1.04 15.07
CA TRP A 100 -9.24 -0.52 14.10
C TRP A 100 -9.74 0.87 14.49
N GLU A 101 -10.10 1.07 15.75
CA GLU A 101 -10.47 2.37 16.33
C GLU A 101 -9.33 3.39 16.19
N LYS A 102 -8.10 3.06 16.59
CA LYS A 102 -6.93 3.95 16.45
C LYS A 102 -6.65 4.31 14.98
N ILE A 103 -6.75 3.35 14.07
CA ILE A 103 -6.59 3.60 12.63
C ILE A 103 -7.70 4.51 12.12
N ALA A 104 -8.95 4.30 12.54
CA ALA A 104 -10.08 5.14 12.20
C ALA A 104 -9.89 6.58 12.72
N GLN A 105 -9.43 6.76 13.96
CA GLN A 105 -9.09 8.06 14.53
C GLN A 105 -7.95 8.74 13.77
N LEU A 106 -6.89 8.01 13.41
CA LEU A 106 -5.79 8.54 12.60
C LEU A 106 -6.30 9.00 11.23
N LYS A 107 -7.14 8.20 10.57
CA LYS A 107 -7.77 8.56 9.30
C LYS A 107 -8.67 9.79 9.45
N ALA A 108 -9.52 9.85 10.48
CA ALA A 108 -10.41 10.97 10.73
C ALA A 108 -9.63 12.26 10.98
N LYS A 109 -8.60 12.20 11.84
CA LYS A 109 -7.68 13.31 12.10
C LYS A 109 -6.98 13.78 10.82
N ALA A 110 -6.45 12.85 10.03
CA ALA A 110 -5.76 13.19 8.78
C ALA A 110 -6.70 13.90 7.79
N ASN A 111 -7.95 13.45 7.66
CA ASN A 111 -8.94 14.09 6.79
C ASN A 111 -9.39 15.45 7.35
N ALA A 112 -9.60 15.57 8.67
CA ALA A 112 -9.99 16.83 9.30
C ALA A 112 -8.92 17.93 9.14
N GLU A 113 -7.64 17.58 9.28
CA GLU A 113 -6.52 18.51 9.09
C GLU A 113 -6.40 19.01 7.63
N MET A 114 -6.90 18.26 6.64
CA MET A 114 -6.81 18.62 5.21
C MET A 114 -7.97 19.49 4.70
N GLY A 115 -9.05 19.65 5.47
CA GLY A 115 -10.24 20.39 5.05
C GLY A 115 -11.03 19.73 3.91
N THR A 116 -12.19 20.30 3.56
CA THR A 116 -13.21 19.76 2.62
C THR A 116 -12.82 19.78 1.14
N ASN A 117 -11.53 19.81 0.79
CA ASN A 117 -11.04 19.98 -0.59
C ASN A 117 -11.14 18.72 -1.47
N ASN A 118 -12.18 17.89 -1.34
CA ASN A 118 -12.37 16.63 -2.10
C ASN A 118 -11.22 15.59 -1.99
N VAL A 119 -10.34 15.73 -1.00
CA VAL A 119 -9.26 14.77 -0.74
C VAL A 119 -9.72 13.75 0.29
N ASN A 120 -9.77 12.47 -0.09
CA ASN A 120 -10.07 11.37 0.82
C ASN A 120 -8.80 10.59 1.16
N ILE A 121 -8.23 10.86 2.34
CA ILE A 121 -7.07 10.14 2.86
C ILE A 121 -7.47 8.74 3.31
N SER A 122 -6.81 7.71 2.78
CA SER A 122 -7.05 6.32 3.16
C SER A 122 -6.43 5.98 4.52
N SER A 123 -6.91 4.90 5.15
CA SER A 123 -6.32 4.39 6.40
C SER A 123 -4.83 4.10 6.26
N LEU A 124 -4.41 3.51 5.13
CA LEU A 124 -3.01 3.24 4.83
C LEU A 124 -2.19 4.53 4.77
N GLN A 125 -2.68 5.54 4.03
CA GLN A 125 -1.99 6.84 3.92
C GLN A 125 -1.87 7.53 5.28
N ALA A 126 -2.90 7.48 6.11
CA ALA A 126 -2.87 8.03 7.46
C ALA A 126 -1.84 7.32 8.35
N VAL A 127 -1.78 5.98 8.33
CA VAL A 127 -0.80 5.20 9.11
C VAL A 127 0.63 5.46 8.63
N LEU A 128 0.88 5.39 7.32
CA LEU A 128 2.21 5.65 6.77
C LEU A 128 2.66 7.09 7.04
N GLY A 129 1.75 8.07 6.92
CA GLY A 129 2.00 9.46 7.30
C GLY A 129 2.38 9.61 8.78
N HIS A 130 1.67 8.93 9.67
CA HIS A 130 1.98 8.95 11.11
C HIS A 130 3.35 8.32 11.42
N LEU A 131 3.67 7.20 10.77
CA LEU A 131 4.95 6.52 10.92
C LEU A 131 6.10 7.39 10.40
N TRP A 132 5.96 7.96 9.19
CA TRP A 132 6.98 8.80 8.59
C TRP A 132 7.31 10.00 9.49
N ARG A 133 6.28 10.72 9.97
CA ARG A 133 6.47 11.82 10.93
C ARG A 133 7.15 11.37 12.21
N SER A 134 6.79 10.21 12.75
CA SER A 134 7.39 9.68 13.98
C SER A 134 8.87 9.32 13.82
N VAL A 135 9.25 8.73 12.69
CA VAL A 135 10.63 8.41 12.34
C VAL A 135 11.47 9.68 12.16
N ILE A 136 10.96 10.68 11.42
CA ILE A 136 11.71 11.92 11.21
C ILE A 136 11.86 12.71 12.51
N ARG A 137 10.82 12.73 13.35
CA ARG A 137 10.89 13.35 14.69
C ARG A 137 11.92 12.67 15.59
N SER A 138 12.08 11.35 15.53
CA SER A 138 13.05 10.63 16.37
C SER A 138 14.50 10.80 15.88
N GLN A 139 14.70 11.03 14.58
CA GLN A 139 16.03 11.22 13.98
C GLN A 139 16.71 12.55 14.35
N ARG A 140 15.98 13.53 14.91
CA ARG A 140 16.51 14.86 15.30
C ARG A 140 17.37 15.53 14.23
N CYS A 141 17.05 15.31 12.97
CA CYS A 141 17.75 15.91 11.83
C CYS A 141 17.45 17.40 11.70
N SER A 142 18.31 18.13 10.99
CA SER A 142 18.10 19.57 10.74
C SER A 142 16.79 19.80 9.99
N ALA A 143 16.08 20.90 10.31
CA ALA A 143 14.80 21.22 9.70
C ALA A 143 14.89 21.32 8.16
N ASN A 144 16.04 21.76 7.63
CA ASN A 144 16.27 21.92 6.20
C ASN A 144 16.71 20.62 5.50
N LYS A 145 16.92 19.52 6.24
CA LYS A 145 17.31 18.25 5.63
C LYS A 145 16.17 17.76 4.75
N GLU A 146 16.48 17.55 3.47
CA GLU A 146 15.57 16.88 2.55
C GLU A 146 15.40 15.41 2.94
N ILE A 147 14.15 14.96 2.88
CA ILE A 147 13.73 13.63 3.29
C ILE A 147 12.82 13.04 2.22
N HIS A 148 12.96 11.75 2.00
CA HIS A 148 12.22 11.02 0.98
C HIS A 148 11.45 9.87 1.60
N TYR A 149 10.23 9.64 1.13
CA TYR A 149 9.43 8.47 1.47
C TYR A 149 9.04 7.74 0.18
N ARG A 150 9.51 6.50 0.03
CA ARG A 150 9.18 5.66 -1.13
C ARG A 150 7.94 4.83 -0.82
N VAL A 151 6.91 4.99 -1.66
CA VAL A 151 5.66 4.21 -1.59
C VAL A 151 5.64 3.24 -2.76
N LEU A 152 5.39 1.96 -2.48
CA LEU A 152 5.11 0.99 -3.53
C LEU A 152 3.64 1.08 -3.92
N VAL A 153 3.39 1.19 -5.22
CA VAL A 153 2.06 1.37 -5.80
C VAL A 153 1.78 0.19 -6.73
N GLY A 154 0.75 -0.61 -6.43
CA GLY A 154 0.36 -1.73 -7.28
C GLY A 154 -0.21 -1.26 -8.62
N MET A 155 0.33 -1.78 -9.72
CA MET A 155 0.01 -1.35 -11.09
C MET A 155 -1.01 -2.24 -11.80
N ARG A 156 -1.33 -3.44 -11.29
CA ARG A 156 -2.20 -4.43 -11.98
C ARG A 156 -3.51 -3.83 -12.51
N GLN A 157 -4.26 -3.14 -11.65
CA GLN A 157 -5.54 -2.50 -12.00
C GLN A 157 -5.38 -1.08 -12.57
N ARG A 158 -4.14 -0.59 -12.67
CA ARG A 158 -3.79 0.76 -13.16
C ARG A 158 -3.14 0.74 -14.54
N VAL A 159 -2.74 -0.43 -15.03
CA VAL A 159 -2.30 -0.67 -16.41
C VAL A 159 -3.51 -0.79 -17.32
N GLN A 160 -3.42 -0.31 -18.56
CA GLN A 160 -4.50 -0.44 -19.55
C GLN A 160 -4.02 -1.28 -20.75
N PRO A 161 -4.63 -2.45 -21.03
CA PRO A 161 -5.71 -3.08 -20.24
C PRO A 161 -5.21 -3.55 -18.86
N PRO A 162 -6.10 -3.64 -17.85
CA PRO A 162 -5.74 -4.19 -16.54
C PRO A 162 -5.12 -5.57 -16.66
N LEU A 163 -4.08 -5.82 -15.87
CA LEU A 163 -3.46 -7.14 -15.82
C LEU A 163 -4.45 -8.12 -15.17
N PRO A 164 -4.56 -9.35 -15.69
CA PRO A 164 -5.36 -10.39 -15.06
C PRO A 164 -4.95 -10.60 -13.61
N ASP A 165 -5.90 -10.97 -12.75
CA ASP A 165 -5.60 -11.26 -11.34
C ASP A 165 -4.64 -12.46 -11.19
N GLU A 166 -4.64 -13.36 -12.18
CA GLU A 166 -3.73 -14.50 -12.29
C GLU A 166 -2.32 -14.12 -12.78
N TYR A 167 -2.03 -12.84 -13.03
CA TYR A 167 -0.71 -12.39 -13.44
C TYR A 167 0.34 -12.62 -12.34
N LEU A 168 1.22 -13.60 -12.57
CA LEU A 168 2.27 -14.05 -11.65
C LEU A 168 3.51 -13.15 -11.62
N GLY A 169 3.60 -12.13 -12.48
CA GLY A 169 4.74 -11.20 -12.52
C GLY A 169 4.64 -10.04 -11.52
N ASN A 170 5.72 -9.27 -11.35
CA ASN A 170 5.72 -8.06 -10.54
C ASN A 170 5.12 -6.90 -11.32
N ALA A 171 4.07 -6.28 -10.78
CA ALA A 171 3.43 -5.09 -11.34
C ALA A 171 3.30 -4.03 -10.24
N VAL A 172 4.42 -3.37 -9.93
CA VAL A 172 4.53 -2.36 -8.87
C VAL A 172 5.43 -1.22 -9.32
N LEU A 173 5.04 0.01 -8.97
CA LEU A 173 5.82 1.22 -9.27
C LEU A 173 6.17 1.95 -7.98
N PHE A 174 7.34 2.59 -7.95
CA PHE A 174 7.80 3.39 -6.82
C PHE A 174 7.39 4.85 -7.00
N GLY A 175 6.46 5.32 -6.19
CA GLY A 175 6.25 6.74 -5.96
C GLY A 175 7.23 7.26 -4.92
N THR A 176 7.85 8.42 -5.14
CA THR A 176 8.71 9.07 -4.13
C THR A 176 8.07 10.37 -3.68
N VAL A 177 7.81 10.47 -2.38
CA VAL A 177 7.38 11.71 -1.73
C VAL A 177 8.62 12.42 -1.19
N THR A 178 8.85 13.67 -1.58
CA THR A 178 9.99 14.48 -1.14
C THR A 178 9.53 15.73 -0.41
N THR A 179 10.15 16.06 0.71
CA THR A 179 9.94 17.31 1.48
C THR A 179 11.14 17.55 2.40
N THR A 180 11.10 18.59 3.23
CA THR A 180 12.08 18.80 4.32
C THR A 180 11.56 18.29 5.65
N ALA A 181 12.48 17.96 6.57
CA ALA A 181 12.12 17.51 7.93
C ALA A 181 11.28 18.57 8.69
N GLY A 182 11.60 19.85 8.53
CA GLY A 182 10.84 20.96 9.12
C GLY A 182 9.40 21.01 8.61
N ASN A 183 9.22 21.05 7.28
CA ASN A 183 7.90 21.09 6.66
C ASN A 183 7.01 19.92 7.09
N LEU A 184 7.57 18.70 7.12
CA LEU A 184 6.85 17.50 7.51
C LEU A 184 6.37 17.53 8.98
N LEU A 185 7.18 18.09 9.88
CA LEU A 185 6.84 18.14 11.30
C LEU A 185 5.86 19.27 11.62
N GLU A 186 5.96 20.40 10.91
CA GLU A 186 5.10 21.59 11.08
C GLU A 186 3.65 21.35 10.61
N HIS A 187 3.43 20.68 9.46
CA HIS A 187 2.11 20.66 8.80
C HIS A 187 1.13 19.56 9.27
N GLY A 188 1.41 18.86 10.37
CA GLY A 188 0.49 17.86 10.91
C GLY A 188 0.45 16.53 10.15
N LEU A 189 -0.43 15.62 10.60
CA LEU A 189 -0.60 14.27 10.04
C LEU A 189 -1.29 14.29 8.67
N GLY A 190 -2.35 15.08 8.54
CA GLY A 190 -3.16 15.18 7.33
C GLY A 190 -2.32 15.59 6.14
N TRP A 191 -1.46 16.58 6.32
CA TRP A 191 -0.56 17.03 5.26
C TRP A 191 0.43 15.95 4.82
N ALA A 192 1.04 15.21 5.77
CA ALA A 192 1.96 14.13 5.44
C ALA A 192 1.26 13.00 4.66
N ALA A 193 0.07 12.61 5.10
CA ALA A 193 -0.74 11.60 4.42
C ALA A 193 -1.23 12.08 3.05
N TRP A 194 -1.53 13.38 2.92
CA TRP A 194 -1.90 13.99 1.65
C TRP A 194 -0.75 14.00 0.64
N GLN A 195 0.49 14.25 1.06
CA GLN A 195 1.63 14.14 0.15
C GLN A 195 1.74 12.74 -0.47
N MET A 196 1.45 11.69 0.30
CA MET A 196 1.37 10.32 -0.21
C MET A 196 0.18 10.12 -1.14
N ASN A 197 -0.98 10.67 -0.79
CA ASN A 197 -2.18 10.61 -1.61
C ASN A 197 -1.94 11.19 -3.01
N LYS A 198 -1.30 12.36 -3.08
CA LYS A 198 -0.94 12.99 -4.36
C LYS A 198 -0.08 12.08 -5.23
N VAL A 199 0.99 11.52 -4.66
CA VAL A 199 1.91 10.64 -5.40
C VAL A 199 1.22 9.36 -5.83
N ILE A 200 0.37 8.75 -5.00
CA ILE A 200 -0.35 7.52 -5.38
C ILE A 200 -1.39 7.80 -6.48
N ALA A 201 -2.11 8.92 -6.38
CA ALA A 201 -3.14 9.31 -7.34
C ALA A 201 -2.57 9.66 -8.72
N SER A 202 -1.31 10.08 -8.78
CA SER A 202 -0.66 10.47 -10.03
C SER A 202 -0.02 9.30 -10.81
N GLN A 203 0.03 8.09 -10.24
CA GLN A 203 0.77 6.96 -10.82
C GLN A 203 -0.14 6.10 -11.71
N THR A 204 0.24 5.96 -12.97
CA THR A 204 -0.51 5.25 -14.02
C THR A 204 0.41 4.33 -14.83
N ALA A 205 -0.18 3.45 -15.63
CA ALA A 205 0.50 2.49 -16.54
C ALA A 205 1.71 3.04 -17.31
N GLU A 206 1.64 4.30 -17.70
CA GLU A 206 2.58 4.90 -18.66
C GLU A 206 4.00 5.08 -18.11
N GLU A 207 4.19 5.07 -16.78
CA GLU A 207 5.50 5.29 -16.14
C GLU A 207 6.39 4.03 -16.05
N GLU A 208 5.81 2.82 -16.12
CA GLU A 208 6.52 1.54 -15.96
C GLU A 208 7.26 1.09 -17.25
N ALA A 209 6.72 1.43 -18.42
CA ALA A 209 7.27 1.06 -19.74
C ALA A 209 8.69 1.62 -20.04
N ARG A 210 9.29 2.38 -19.11
CA ARG A 210 10.52 3.16 -19.29
C ARG A 210 11.79 2.58 -18.64
N ARG A 211 11.85 1.34 -18.11
CA ARG A 211 12.98 0.86 -17.24
C ARG A 211 13.68 -0.51 -17.56
N GLY A 212 13.93 -0.91 -18.83
CA GLY A 212 14.50 -2.24 -19.26
C GLY A 212 15.63 -2.88 -18.40
N PHE A 213 15.70 -4.16 -17.98
CA PHE A 213 15.38 -5.54 -18.48
C PHE A 213 16.43 -6.16 -19.43
N ASN A 214 16.66 -7.49 -19.42
CA ASN A 214 17.50 -8.20 -20.43
C ASN A 214 16.76 -8.16 -21.77
N VAL A 215 17.00 -7.12 -22.55
CA VAL A 215 16.15 -6.83 -23.70
C VAL A 215 16.58 -7.61 -24.93
N TYR A 216 17.88 -7.76 -25.16
CA TYR A 216 18.44 -8.38 -26.37
C TYR A 216 18.42 -9.91 -26.38
N GLY A 217 18.29 -10.55 -25.23
CA GLY A 217 18.21 -12.01 -25.12
C GLY A 217 16.86 -12.62 -25.53
N ASN A 218 15.85 -11.79 -25.79
CA ASN A 218 14.54 -12.26 -26.22
C ASN A 218 14.59 -12.64 -27.70
N ASP A 219 14.45 -13.93 -27.98
CA ASP A 219 14.24 -14.43 -29.33
C ASP A 219 13.01 -15.35 -29.31
N PHE A 220 11.94 -14.89 -29.94
CA PHE A 220 10.67 -15.62 -29.99
C PHE A 220 10.66 -16.68 -31.10
N GLY A 221 11.81 -16.93 -31.76
CA GLY A 221 11.98 -17.83 -32.91
C GLY A 221 12.20 -17.14 -34.28
N TRP A 222 12.58 -15.86 -34.32
CA TRP A 222 12.59 -15.01 -35.52
C TRP A 222 13.80 -14.04 -35.56
N GLY A 223 14.61 -13.99 -34.50
CA GLY A 223 15.77 -13.09 -34.38
C GLY A 223 15.73 -12.20 -33.12
N ARG A 224 16.90 -11.62 -32.79
CA ARG A 224 17.13 -10.81 -31.57
C ARG A 224 17.01 -9.28 -31.81
N PRO A 225 16.73 -8.48 -30.76
CA PRO A 225 16.70 -7.01 -30.83
C PRO A 225 18.04 -6.34 -31.19
N ILE A 226 18.01 -5.04 -31.55
CA ILE A 226 19.19 -4.26 -32.00
C ILE A 226 19.42 -2.89 -31.28
N ALA A 227 18.58 -2.44 -30.32
CA ALA A 227 18.84 -1.23 -29.48
C ALA A 227 18.05 -1.22 -28.14
N VAL A 228 18.57 -0.61 -27.04
CA VAL A 228 17.90 -0.45 -25.72
C VAL A 228 18.21 0.89 -25.04
N ARG A 229 17.21 1.59 -24.47
CA ARG A 229 17.38 2.87 -23.73
C ARG A 229 16.44 2.96 -22.50
N SER A 230 16.82 3.76 -21.49
CA SER A 230 15.97 4.09 -20.33
C SER A 230 15.13 5.33 -20.62
N GLY A 231 13.87 5.27 -20.24
CA GLY A 231 13.03 6.45 -20.23
C GLY A 231 13.21 7.31 -18.99
N VAL A 232 12.72 8.54 -19.08
CA VAL A 232 13.01 9.63 -18.15
C VAL A 232 12.58 9.40 -16.69
N GLY A 233 11.56 8.56 -16.42
CA GLY A 233 11.12 8.21 -15.05
C GLY A 233 12.14 7.38 -14.25
N ASN A 234 13.22 6.97 -14.90
CA ASN A 234 14.40 6.35 -14.32
C ASN A 234 15.59 7.32 -14.33
N LYS A 235 15.42 8.64 -14.34
CA LYS A 235 16.52 9.61 -14.44
C LYS A 235 16.34 10.72 -13.40
N PHE A 236 17.37 11.00 -12.60
CA PHE A 236 17.44 12.07 -11.61
C PHE A 236 18.90 12.52 -11.47
N ASP A 237 19.15 13.71 -10.92
CA ASP A 237 20.52 14.23 -10.80
C ASP A 237 21.43 13.26 -10.03
N GLY A 238 22.61 12.99 -10.57
CA GLY A 238 23.55 11.99 -10.08
C GLY A 238 23.26 10.55 -10.55
N LYS A 239 22.31 10.34 -11.47
CA LYS A 239 21.99 9.00 -11.98
C LYS A 239 22.76 8.64 -13.25
N LEU A 240 23.47 7.52 -13.21
CA LEU A 240 24.04 6.84 -14.38
C LEU A 240 23.29 5.53 -14.63
N THR A 241 22.83 5.32 -15.86
CA THR A 241 22.22 4.06 -16.32
C THR A 241 23.09 3.46 -17.41
N VAL A 242 23.46 2.18 -17.29
CA VAL A 242 24.32 1.49 -18.26
C VAL A 242 23.57 0.30 -18.84
N PHE A 243 23.59 0.18 -20.16
CA PHE A 243 23.07 -0.94 -20.94
C PHE A 243 24.23 -1.73 -21.56
N PRO A 244 24.09 -3.07 -21.68
CA PRO A 244 24.91 -3.83 -22.62
C PRO A 244 24.70 -3.28 -24.04
N GLY A 245 25.79 -3.05 -24.77
CA GLY A 245 25.72 -2.62 -26.17
C GLY A 245 25.34 -3.77 -27.11
N VAL A 246 25.06 -3.43 -28.37
CA VAL A 246 24.55 -4.37 -29.38
C VAL A 246 25.62 -5.40 -29.81
N GLU A 247 26.89 -5.00 -29.78
CA GLU A 247 28.04 -5.85 -30.10
C GLU A 247 28.71 -6.41 -28.84
N GLU A 248 29.25 -7.62 -28.95
CA GLU A 248 29.89 -8.31 -27.81
C GLU A 248 31.15 -7.55 -27.35
N GLY A 249 31.12 -7.08 -26.10
CA GLY A 249 32.18 -6.23 -25.52
C GLY A 249 31.89 -4.73 -25.52
N SER A 250 30.78 -4.27 -26.12
CA SER A 250 30.39 -2.85 -26.14
C SER A 250 29.43 -2.46 -25.01
N MET A 251 29.38 -1.17 -24.65
CA MET A 251 28.51 -0.62 -23.60
C MET A 251 27.85 0.68 -24.06
N ASP A 252 26.55 0.81 -23.78
CA ASP A 252 25.80 2.06 -23.97
C ASP A 252 25.52 2.67 -22.59
N PHE A 253 25.98 3.89 -22.33
CA PHE A 253 25.75 4.58 -21.06
C PHE A 253 24.88 5.83 -21.23
N GLU A 254 24.08 6.11 -20.20
CA GLU A 254 23.19 7.25 -20.15
C GLU A 254 23.29 7.92 -18.76
N ALA A 255 23.91 9.10 -18.72
CA ALA A 255 24.11 9.89 -17.50
C ALA A 255 23.09 11.04 -17.40
N CYS A 256 22.61 11.31 -16.19
CA CYS A 256 21.72 12.43 -15.88
C CYS A 256 22.28 13.22 -14.71
N LEU A 257 22.84 14.38 -15.02
CA LEU A 257 23.56 15.25 -14.09
C LEU A 257 22.99 16.68 -14.18
N SER A 258 23.12 17.43 -13.10
CA SER A 258 22.69 18.83 -13.03
C SER A 258 23.53 19.73 -13.95
N PRO A 259 22.95 20.82 -14.48
CA PRO A 259 23.68 21.79 -15.30
C PRO A 259 24.91 22.36 -14.60
N GLU A 260 24.84 22.59 -13.28
CA GLU A 260 25.96 23.08 -12.47
C GLU A 260 27.11 22.06 -12.41
N THR A 261 26.78 20.77 -12.31
CA THR A 261 27.73 19.66 -12.31
C THR A 261 28.31 19.43 -13.70
N LEU A 262 27.49 19.53 -14.75
CA LEU A 262 27.93 19.45 -16.13
C LEU A 262 28.83 20.63 -16.52
N GLN A 263 28.51 21.85 -16.07
CA GLN A 263 29.33 23.04 -16.28
C GLN A 263 30.68 22.91 -15.55
N ALA A 264 30.67 22.45 -14.29
CA ALA A 264 31.90 22.19 -13.55
C ALA A 264 32.78 21.09 -14.18
N MET A 265 32.18 20.07 -14.80
CA MET A 265 32.89 19.03 -15.55
C MET A 265 33.44 19.53 -16.90
N MET A 266 32.78 20.49 -17.56
CA MET A 266 33.28 21.11 -18.79
C MET A 266 34.49 22.02 -18.55
N ASP A 267 34.62 22.56 -17.35
CA ASP A 267 35.75 23.39 -16.91
C ASP A 267 36.89 22.57 -16.27
N ASP A 268 36.77 21.24 -16.20
CA ASP A 268 37.76 20.29 -15.66
C ASP A 268 38.78 19.86 -16.72
N ALA A 269 40.06 20.22 -16.52
CA ALA A 269 41.11 20.01 -17.51
C ALA A 269 41.48 18.54 -17.74
N GLU A 270 41.37 17.69 -16.71
CA GLU A 270 41.70 16.26 -16.80
C GLU A 270 40.61 15.50 -17.56
N PHE A 271 39.34 15.81 -17.26
CA PHE A 271 38.20 15.20 -17.92
C PHE A 271 38.13 15.53 -19.42
N MET A 272 38.43 16.78 -19.81
CA MET A 272 38.35 17.20 -21.20
C MET A 272 39.52 16.69 -22.07
N GLU A 273 40.73 16.51 -21.51
CA GLU A 273 41.85 15.89 -22.24
C GLU A 273 41.57 14.42 -22.59
N ALA A 274 40.88 13.68 -21.72
CA ALA A 274 40.55 12.27 -21.93
C ALA A 274 39.48 12.00 -23.02
N LEU A 275 38.70 13.01 -23.39
CA LEU A 275 37.63 12.89 -24.40
C LEU A 275 38.05 13.37 -25.80
N ALA A 276 39.24 13.98 -25.94
CA ALA A 276 39.70 14.59 -27.19
C ALA A 276 40.59 13.69 -28.06
N SER A 277 40.92 12.47 -27.62
CA SER A 277 41.78 11.49 -28.32
C SER A 277 41.01 10.34 -28.94
#